data_AF-A0A506RS29-F1
#
_entry.id   AF-A0A506RS29-F1
#
_cell.length_a   1.000
_cell.length_b   1.000
_cell.length_c   1.000
_cell.angle_alpha   90.00
_cell.angle_beta   90.00
_cell.angle_gamma   90.00
#
_symmetry.space_group_name_H-M   'P 1'
#
loop_
_entity.id
_entity.type
_entity.pdbx_description
1 polymer ?
#
loop_
_entity_poly.entity_id
_entity_poly.type
_entity_poly.pdbx_seq_one_letter_code
_entity_poly.pdbx_strand_id
1 'polypeptide(L)'
;MKKLLSVTLLVALLAVLYSQFVELAYKFGFAELKMVAVLENTDKMKVKCDAYALGFFDEIKLQNKFQKCINDYEKEGYKIISRHDA
;
A
#
# COMPACT_ATOMS: atom_id res chain seq x y z
N MET A 1 -37.94 -27.86 6.59
CA MET A 1 -37.43 -27.74 5.21
C MET A 1 -37.09 -26.30 4.79
N LYS A 2 -38.00 -25.31 4.92
CA LYS A 2 -37.70 -23.90 4.55
C LYS A 2 -36.45 -23.31 5.25
N LYS A 3 -36.31 -23.51 6.56
CA LYS A 3 -35.14 -23.07 7.34
C LYS A 3 -33.83 -23.71 6.87
N LEU A 4 -33.86 -24.99 6.50
CA LEU A 4 -32.69 -25.71 6.00
C LEU A 4 -32.22 -25.10 4.68
N LEU A 5 -33.15 -24.91 3.73
CA LEU A 5 -32.88 -24.29 2.43
C LEU A 5 -32.32 -22.86 2.55
N SER A 6 -32.86 -22.05 3.47
CA SER A 6 -32.34 -20.70 3.72
C SER A 6 -30.91 -20.73 4.26
N VAL A 7 -30.59 -21.68 5.15
CA VAL A 7 -29.25 -21.84 5.70
C VAL A 7 -28.27 -22.28 4.60
N THR A 8 -28.63 -23.27 3.77
CA THR A 8 -27.76 -23.68 2.65
C THR A 8 -27.52 -22.57 1.65
N LEU A 9 -28.56 -21.77 1.32
CA LEU A 9 -28.41 -20.63 0.43
C LEU A 9 -27.48 -19.55 1.01
N LEU A 10 -27.62 -19.26 2.31
CA LEU A 10 -26.76 -18.29 3.00
C LEU A 10 -25.29 -18.75 3.01
N VAL A 11 -25.05 -20.03 3.30
CA VAL A 11 -23.70 -20.61 3.28
C VAL A 11 -23.09 -20.56 1.87
N ALA A 12 -23.88 -20.86 0.84
CA ALA A 12 -23.42 -20.77 -0.54
C ALA A 12 -23.03 -19.32 -0.92
N LEU A 13 -23.83 -18.33 -0.51
CA LEU A 13 -23.52 -16.91 -0.75
C LEU A 13 -22.25 -16.46 -0.01
N LEU A 14 -22.10 -16.84 1.26
CA LEU A 14 -20.89 -16.52 2.03
C LEU A 14 -19.64 -17.17 1.42
N ALA A 15 -19.75 -18.40 0.93
CA ALA A 15 -18.65 -19.09 0.25
C ALA A 15 -18.22 -18.38 -1.04
N VAL A 16 -19.19 -17.88 -1.83
CA VAL A 16 -18.91 -17.08 -3.05
C VAL A 16 -18.29 -15.73 -2.70
N LEU A 17 -18.81 -15.03 -1.69
CA LEU A 17 -18.23 -13.76 -1.25
C LEU A 17 -16.82 -13.93 -0.71
N TYR A 18 -16.57 -15.01 0.02
CA TYR A 18 -15.24 -15.33 0.54
C TYR A 18 -14.24 -15.64 -0.58
N SER A 19 -14.64 -16.44 -1.59
CA SER A 19 -13.74 -16.78 -2.71
C SER A 19 -13.34 -15.56 -3.55
N GLN A 20 -14.18 -14.53 -3.56
CA GLN A 20 -13.94 -13.28 -4.30
C GLN A 20 -13.49 -12.11 -3.40
N PHE A 21 -13.28 -12.33 -2.10
CA PHE A 21 -13.07 -11.26 -1.13
C PHE A 21 -11.90 -10.34 -1.51
N VAL A 22 -10.77 -10.93 -1.91
CA VAL A 22 -9.56 -10.18 -2.28
C VAL A 22 -9.81 -9.31 -3.50
N GLU A 23 -10.42 -9.87 -4.55
CA GLU A 23 -10.73 -9.13 -5.77
C GLU A 23 -11.75 -8.01 -5.52
N LEU A 24 -12.76 -8.28 -4.69
CA LEU A 24 -13.72 -7.28 -4.25
C LEU A 24 -13.04 -6.17 -3.46
N ALA A 25 -12.18 -6.50 -2.50
CA ALA A 25 -11.44 -5.53 -1.71
C ALA A 25 -10.65 -4.58 -2.63
N TYR A 26 -9.90 -5.11 -3.60
CA TYR A 26 -9.17 -4.29 -4.59
C TYR A 26 -10.11 -3.41 -5.43
N LYS A 27 -11.24 -3.94 -5.90
CA LYS A 27 -12.25 -3.16 -6.62
C LYS A 27 -12.87 -2.04 -5.78
N PHE A 28 -12.95 -2.21 -4.47
CA PHE A 28 -13.47 -1.19 -3.56
C PHE A 28 -12.42 -0.16 -3.14
N GLY A 29 -11.17 -0.29 -3.58
CA GLY A 29 -10.08 0.66 -3.27
C GLY A 29 -9.20 0.25 -2.10
N PHE A 30 -9.27 -1.01 -1.65
CA PHE A 30 -8.22 -1.60 -0.82
C PHE A 30 -6.99 -1.80 -1.71
N ALA A 31 -5.84 -1.28 -1.33
CA ALA A 31 -4.62 -1.44 -2.10
C ALA A 31 -3.43 -1.73 -1.19
N GLU A 32 -2.30 -2.10 -1.78
CA GLU A 32 -1.00 -2.04 -1.15
C GLU A 32 -0.20 -0.95 -1.87
N LEU A 33 0.50 -0.10 -1.11
CA LEU A 33 1.43 0.89 -1.62
C LEU A 33 2.73 0.77 -0.84
N LYS A 34 3.83 0.59 -1.56
CA LYS A 34 5.16 0.49 -0.98
C LYS A 34 6.16 1.29 -1.80
N MET A 35 6.63 2.40 -1.23
CA MET A 35 7.66 3.24 -1.82
C MET A 35 8.88 3.27 -0.91
N VAL A 36 10.06 3.07 -1.47
CA VAL A 36 11.32 3.11 -0.76
C VAL A 36 12.35 3.84 -1.60
N ALA A 37 13.01 4.84 -1.02
CA ALA A 37 14.18 5.50 -1.60
C ALA A 37 15.32 5.47 -0.58
N VAL A 38 16.52 5.16 -1.07
CA VAL A 38 17.77 5.28 -0.30
C VAL A 38 18.55 6.44 -0.91
N LEU A 39 18.98 7.36 -0.05
CA LEU A 39 19.78 8.52 -0.44
C LEU A 39 21.13 8.48 0.27
N GLU A 40 22.16 9.02 -0.37
CA GLU A 40 23.54 9.06 0.12
C GLU A 40 24.14 10.45 -0.07
N ASN A 41 24.85 10.97 0.93
CA ASN A 41 25.58 12.24 0.84
C ASN A 41 27.06 12.04 0.48
N THR A 42 27.83 13.13 0.40
CA THR A 42 29.28 13.09 0.09
C THR A 42 30.11 12.32 1.12
N ASP A 43 29.63 12.24 2.36
CA ASP A 43 30.27 11.54 3.48
C ASP A 43 29.87 10.04 3.52
N LYS A 44 29.18 9.56 2.49
CA LYS A 44 28.66 8.18 2.37
C LYS A 44 27.65 7.82 3.47
N MET A 45 27.03 8.81 4.11
CA MET A 45 25.93 8.59 5.03
C MET A 45 24.68 8.25 4.24
N LYS A 46 23.99 7.17 4.65
CA LYS A 46 22.79 6.69 3.98
C LYS A 46 21.55 6.95 4.82
N VAL A 47 20.53 7.48 4.18
CA VAL A 47 19.20 7.67 4.75
C VAL A 47 18.16 6.95 3.90
N LYS A 48 17.09 6.49 4.53
CA LYS A 48 15.98 5.80 3.88
C LYS A 48 14.72 6.63 4.07
N CYS A 49 14.09 6.97 2.96
CA CYS A 49 12.71 7.44 2.93
C CYS A 49 11.84 6.25 2.54
N ASP A 50 10.79 5.95 3.31
CA ASP A 50 9.82 4.94 2.93
C ASP A 50 8.39 5.30 3.30
N ALA A 51 7.46 4.80 2.50
CA ALA A 51 6.03 4.88 2.74
C ALA A 51 5.43 3.50 2.46
N TYR A 52 4.69 2.98 3.45
CA TYR A 52 3.97 1.73 3.35
C TYR A 52 2.53 1.93 3.81
N ALA A 53 1.58 1.42 3.02
CA ALA A 53 0.20 1.34 3.41
C ALA A 53 -0.45 0.08 2.80
N LEU A 54 -1.31 -0.56 3.58
CA LEU A 54 -2.14 -1.68 3.16
C LEU A 54 -3.56 -1.40 3.63
N GLY A 55 -4.50 -1.32 2.69
CA GLY A 55 -5.90 -1.00 2.97
C GLY A 55 -6.43 0.17 2.16
N PHE A 56 -7.38 0.90 2.73
CA PHE A 56 -7.92 2.10 2.12
C PHE A 56 -7.10 3.31 2.55
N PHE A 57 -6.47 3.99 1.60
CA PHE A 57 -5.64 5.16 1.88
C PHE A 57 -5.70 6.19 0.76
N ASP A 58 -5.32 7.41 1.09
CA ASP A 58 -5.09 8.49 0.13
C ASP A 58 -3.68 8.34 -0.44
N GLU A 59 -3.59 7.79 -1.65
CA GLU A 59 -2.34 7.54 -2.36
C GLU A 59 -1.55 8.83 -2.59
N ILE A 60 -2.23 9.91 -2.98
CA ILE A 60 -1.60 11.21 -3.26
C ILE A 60 -0.96 11.76 -1.98
N LYS A 61 -1.64 11.64 -0.84
CA LYS A 61 -1.10 12.09 0.45
C LYS A 61 0.14 11.29 0.86
N LEU A 62 0.16 9.99 0.61
CA LEU A 62 1.32 9.13 0.90
C LEU A 62 2.50 9.43 -0.04
N GLN A 63 2.25 9.56 -1.34
CA GLN A 63 3.25 9.96 -2.34
C GLN A 63 3.85 11.33 -2.02
N ASN A 64 3.02 12.30 -1.64
CA ASN A 64 3.48 13.64 -1.25
C ASN A 64 4.37 13.60 0.00
N LYS A 65 4.02 12.79 1.02
CA LYS A 65 4.86 12.60 2.20
C LYS A 65 6.21 11.96 1.85
N PHE A 66 6.18 10.93 1.01
CA PHE A 66 7.38 10.25 0.53
C PHE A 66 8.30 11.20 -0.25
N GLN A 67 7.75 11.94 -1.21
CA GLN A 67 8.49 12.91 -1.99
C GLN A 67 9.02 14.06 -1.12
N LYS A 68 8.26 14.49 -0.11
CA LYS A 68 8.74 15.50 0.84
C LYS A 68 9.99 15.02 1.60
N CYS A 69 10.01 13.76 2.07
CA CYS A 69 11.19 13.18 2.72
C CYS A 69 12.43 13.25 1.81
N ILE A 70 12.28 12.85 0.54
CA ILE A 70 13.35 12.92 -0.47
C ILE A 70 13.82 14.37 -0.63
N ASN A 71 12.89 15.30 -0.87
CA ASN A 71 13.21 16.70 -1.11
C ASN A 71 13.91 17.37 0.07
N ASP A 72 13.56 16.98 1.30
CA ASP A 72 14.19 17.54 2.51
C ASP A 72 15.65 17.06 2.63
N TYR A 73 15.94 15.78 2.35
CA TYR A 73 17.32 15.30 2.32
C TYR A 73 18.13 15.77 1.10
N GLU A 74 17.50 15.95 -0.06
CA GLU A 74 18.18 16.53 -1.23
C GLU A 74 18.66 17.97 -0.96
N LYS A 75 17.90 18.77 -0.21
CA LYS A 75 18.34 20.11 0.24
C LYS A 75 19.56 20.06 1.16
N GLU A 76 19.72 18.96 1.91
CA GLU A 76 20.88 18.71 2.78
C GLU A 76 22.08 18.11 2.02
N GLY A 77 21.97 17.94 0.70
CA GLY A 77 23.06 17.44 -0.15
C GLY A 77 23.11 15.92 -0.32
N TYR A 78 22.07 15.20 0.09
CA TYR A 78 21.92 13.78 -0.24
C TYR A 78 21.44 13.59 -1.68
N LYS A 79 21.79 12.45 -2.29
CA LYS A 79 21.37 12.05 -3.64
C LYS A 79 20.76 10.66 -3.62
N ILE A 80 19.70 10.45 -4.38
CA ILE A 80 19.06 9.14 -4.51
C ILE A 80 20.05 8.15 -5.14
N ILE A 81 20.30 7.03 -4.46
CA ILE A 81 21.13 5.91 -4.96
C ILE A 81 20.29 4.68 -5.31
N SER A 82 19.08 4.58 -4.76
CA SER A 82 18.15 3.49 -5.04
C SER A 82 16.72 3.97 -4.81
N ARG A 83 15.80 3.53 -5.68
CA ARG A 83 14.36 3.77 -5.55
C ARG A 83 13.57 2.56 -6.01
N HIS A 84 12.57 2.19 -5.23
CA HIS A 84 11.64 1.12 -5.55
C HIS A 84 10.22 1.54 -5.18
N ASP A 85 9.35 1.53 -6.17
CA ASP A 85 7.93 1.85 -6.04
C ASP A 85 7.17 0.59 -6.47
N ALA A 86 6.39 0.00 -5.57
CA ALA A 86 5.62 -1.23 -5.74
C ALA A 86 4.20 -1.10 -5.20
#